data_AF-A0A7C5XUX0-F1
#
_entry.id   AF-A0A7C5XUX0-F1
#
_cell.length_a   1.000
_cell.length_b   1.000
_cell.length_c   1.000
_cell.angle_alpha   90.00
_cell.angle_beta   90.00
_cell.angle_gamma   90.00
#
_symmetry.space_group_name_H-M   'P 1'
#
loop_
_entity.id
_entity.type
_entity.pdbx_description
1 polymer ?
#
loop_
_entity_poly.entity_id
_entity_poly.type
_entity_poly.pdbx_seq_one_letter_code
_entity_poly.pdbx_strand_id
1 'polypeptide(L)'
;MASGEDRNIAAIIVVLLILTASYMLYTRSGGVKYEAVVAGVKVSSEIPLEELKEKHYIALYNTTKIREELTCKFELSALAESHINGYLVKFEAGPQQVYLKKNEALISAGNGAELLASCHAFSCMLSGINCPDDFNKLKWIIDASPDVALILEEQAGASAGRGFAELEGVLSYIQASKVDVNNDGILSQSEVDANTFFIYPYIKSGEDGLCRLQSFHNVVQSTDSSNKSIDCSIIEPAIILEVADYNSISSDGLKIIIRGDGKGLYAGSIIVRDVIAPEWVRRIYGFN
;
A
#
# COMPACT_ATOMS: atom_id res chain seq x y z
N MET A 1 18.51 19.74 -67.59
CA MET A 1 18.84 20.71 -66.54
C MET A 1 17.53 21.09 -65.87
N ALA A 2 17.25 20.56 -64.68
CA ALA A 2 16.06 20.97 -63.91
C ALA A 2 16.22 22.44 -63.51
N SER A 3 15.15 23.23 -63.63
CA SER A 3 15.19 24.66 -63.34
C SER A 3 15.52 24.89 -61.85
N GLY A 4 16.08 26.05 -61.49
CA GLY A 4 16.39 26.37 -60.10
C GLY A 4 15.16 26.30 -59.16
N GLU A 5 13.96 26.42 -59.72
CA GLU A 5 12.68 26.32 -59.02
C GLU A 5 12.33 24.87 -58.65
N ASP A 6 12.59 23.91 -59.55
CA ASP A 6 12.38 22.47 -59.31
C ASP A 6 13.28 21.92 -58.19
N ARG A 7 14.52 22.46 -58.07
CA ARG A 7 15.46 22.07 -57.00
C ARG A 7 15.00 22.56 -55.63
N ASN A 8 14.36 23.73 -55.56
CA ASN A 8 13.83 24.28 -54.30
C ASN A 8 12.58 23.54 -53.84
N ILE A 9 11.69 23.18 -54.76
CA ILE A 9 10.49 22.37 -54.44
C ILE A 9 10.89 20.98 -53.95
N ALA A 10 11.86 20.33 -54.62
CA ALA A 10 12.38 19.04 -54.18
C ALA A 10 13.03 19.10 -52.78
N ALA A 11 13.79 20.16 -52.48
CA ALA A 11 14.39 20.35 -51.16
C ALA A 11 13.35 20.53 -50.05
N ILE A 12 12.28 21.30 -50.31
CA ILE A 12 11.19 21.52 -49.34
C ILE A 12 10.45 20.20 -49.06
N ILE A 13 10.17 19.40 -50.08
CA ILE A 13 9.50 18.10 -49.93
C ILE A 13 10.37 17.14 -49.10
N VAL A 14 11.69 17.10 -49.33
CA VAL A 14 12.60 16.26 -48.54
C VAL A 14 12.63 16.68 -47.07
N VAL A 15 12.67 17.99 -46.78
CA VAL A 15 12.64 18.49 -45.40
C VAL A 15 11.31 18.16 -44.70
N LEU A 16 10.18 18.30 -45.40
CA LEU A 16 8.86 17.91 -44.89
C LEU A 16 8.77 16.40 -44.63
N LEU A 17 9.32 15.57 -45.52
CA LEU A 17 9.38 14.11 -45.33
C LEU A 17 10.26 13.72 -44.15
N ILE A 18 11.40 14.39 -43.94
CA ILE A 18 12.27 14.16 -42.78
C ILE A 18 11.56 14.58 -41.50
N LEU A 19 10.90 15.75 -41.48
CA LEU A 19 10.17 16.23 -40.29
C LEU A 19 8.99 15.33 -39.93
N THR A 20 8.22 14.87 -40.92
CA THR A 20 7.10 13.94 -40.71
C THR A 20 7.57 12.55 -40.30
N ALA A 21 8.66 12.03 -40.89
CA ALA A 21 9.27 10.77 -40.47
C ALA A 21 9.85 10.88 -39.04
N SER A 22 10.48 12.00 -38.70
CA SER A 22 11.01 12.26 -37.35
C SER A 22 9.89 12.41 -36.33
N TYR A 23 8.80 13.07 -36.69
CA TYR A 23 7.60 13.19 -35.86
C TYR A 23 6.90 11.84 -35.68
N MET A 24 6.80 11.02 -36.73
CA MET A 24 6.26 9.66 -36.64
C MET A 24 7.15 8.73 -35.83
N LEU A 25 8.48 8.84 -35.94
CA LEU A 25 9.42 8.07 -35.11
C LEU A 25 9.37 8.51 -33.64
N TYR A 26 9.23 9.82 -33.39
CA TYR A 26 9.06 10.38 -32.05
C TYR A 26 7.75 9.90 -31.41
N THR A 27 6.61 9.96 -32.11
CA THR A 27 5.32 9.47 -31.59
C THR A 27 5.27 7.95 -31.44
N ARG A 28 6.02 7.20 -32.25
CA ARG A 28 6.10 5.73 -32.16
C ARG A 28 7.05 5.24 -31.06
N SER A 29 7.90 6.12 -30.51
CA SER A 29 8.84 5.79 -29.42
C SER A 29 8.24 5.89 -28.00
N GLY A 30 7.01 6.38 -27.87
CA GLY A 30 6.28 6.48 -26.59
C GLY A 30 5.54 5.19 -26.19
N GLY A 31 6.14 4.03 -26.43
CA GLY A 31 5.56 2.73 -26.10
C GLY A 31 5.93 2.23 -24.71
N VAL A 32 5.21 1.20 -24.23
CA VAL A 32 5.56 0.38 -23.06
C VAL A 32 7.01 -0.12 -23.24
N LYS A 33 7.88 0.17 -22.28
CA LYS A 33 9.30 -0.24 -22.28
C LYS A 33 9.61 -1.28 -21.23
N TYR A 34 8.84 -1.29 -20.15
CA TYR A 34 9.05 -2.18 -19.01
C TYR A 34 7.74 -2.86 -18.65
N GLU A 35 7.81 -4.15 -18.34
CA GLU A 35 6.68 -4.92 -17.83
C GLU A 35 7.13 -5.70 -16.59
N ALA A 36 6.25 -5.78 -15.60
CA ALA A 36 6.45 -6.55 -14.38
C ALA A 36 5.12 -7.09 -13.86
N VAL A 37 5.20 -7.99 -12.90
CA VAL A 37 4.07 -8.39 -12.06
C VAL A 37 4.43 -7.97 -10.64
N VAL A 38 3.58 -7.15 -10.02
CA VAL A 38 3.78 -6.68 -8.64
C VAL A 38 2.52 -7.02 -7.86
N ALA A 39 2.68 -7.78 -6.79
CA ALA A 39 1.55 -8.28 -5.98
C ALA A 39 0.44 -8.95 -6.81
N GLY A 40 0.85 -9.77 -7.79
CA GLY A 40 -0.08 -10.44 -8.71
C GLY A 40 -0.71 -9.55 -9.80
N VAL A 41 -0.42 -8.24 -9.81
CA VAL A 41 -0.98 -7.29 -10.78
C VAL A 41 -0.01 -7.00 -11.91
N LYS A 42 -0.50 -7.01 -13.15
CA LYS A 42 0.30 -6.62 -14.31
C LYS A 42 0.63 -5.13 -14.25
N VAL A 43 1.91 -4.81 -14.37
CA VAL A 43 2.42 -3.45 -14.48
C VAL A 43 3.09 -3.27 -15.83
N SER A 44 2.68 -2.24 -16.56
CA SER A 44 3.33 -1.79 -17.79
C SER A 44 3.85 -0.36 -17.59
N SER A 45 5.01 -0.02 -18.15
CA SER A 45 5.63 1.29 -17.88
C SER A 45 6.43 1.84 -19.05
N GLU A 46 6.37 3.16 -19.23
CA GLU A 46 7.22 3.97 -20.13
C GLU A 46 8.54 4.41 -19.46
N ILE A 47 8.61 4.36 -18.13
CA ILE A 47 9.76 4.73 -17.29
C ILE A 47 10.29 3.50 -16.51
N PRO A 48 11.57 3.45 -16.12
CA PRO A 48 12.04 2.45 -15.16
C PRO A 48 11.16 2.44 -13.91
N LEU A 49 10.80 1.27 -13.40
CA LEU A 49 9.89 1.15 -12.24
C LEU A 49 10.51 1.79 -11.00
N GLU A 50 11.83 1.73 -10.89
CA GLU A 50 12.61 2.32 -9.81
C GLU A 50 12.53 3.85 -9.78
N GLU A 51 12.19 4.52 -10.89
CA GLU A 51 11.97 5.98 -10.90
C GLU A 51 10.67 6.38 -10.22
N LEU A 52 9.73 5.45 -9.99
CA LEU A 52 8.47 5.77 -9.32
C LEU A 52 8.68 6.16 -7.85
N LYS A 53 9.67 5.57 -7.17
CA LYS A 53 9.99 5.90 -5.77
C LYS A 53 10.45 7.34 -5.56
N GLU A 54 10.89 8.00 -6.65
CA GLU A 54 11.32 9.40 -6.64
C GLU A 54 10.14 10.36 -6.78
N LYS A 55 8.93 9.86 -7.07
CA LYS A 55 7.69 10.64 -7.19
C LYS A 55 7.08 10.90 -5.82
N HIS A 56 7.79 11.65 -4.98
CA HIS A 56 7.34 12.01 -3.62
C HIS A 56 6.05 12.83 -3.59
N TYR A 57 5.76 13.56 -4.66
CA TYR A 57 4.57 14.38 -4.82
C TYR A 57 3.58 13.72 -5.77
N ILE A 58 2.35 13.51 -5.31
CA ILE A 58 1.27 12.95 -6.14
C ILE A 58 0.09 13.92 -6.26
N ALA A 59 -0.52 13.93 -7.44
CA ALA A 59 -1.76 14.66 -7.69
C ALA A 59 -2.92 13.67 -7.76
N LEU A 60 -3.82 13.75 -6.78
CA LEU A 60 -5.03 12.94 -6.67
C LEU A 60 -6.25 13.83 -6.98
N TYR A 61 -6.94 13.54 -8.08
CA TYR A 61 -8.17 14.24 -8.43
C TYR A 61 -9.39 13.37 -8.15
N ASN A 62 -10.53 14.02 -7.89
CA ASN A 62 -11.77 13.29 -7.70
C ASN A 62 -12.32 12.85 -9.05
N THR A 63 -12.06 11.60 -9.44
CA THR A 63 -12.44 11.07 -10.77
C THR A 63 -13.70 10.22 -10.73
N THR A 64 -13.98 9.48 -9.64
CA THR A 64 -15.24 8.73 -9.48
C THR A 64 -15.79 8.76 -8.05
N LYS A 65 -17.05 8.32 -7.88
CA LYS A 65 -17.71 8.13 -6.57
C LYS A 65 -17.61 6.68 -6.05
N ILE A 66 -16.61 5.92 -6.49
CA ILE A 66 -16.45 4.52 -6.09
C ILE A 66 -15.72 4.48 -4.74
N ARG A 67 -16.20 3.64 -3.82
CA ARG A 67 -15.71 3.52 -2.45
C ARG A 67 -14.24 3.09 -2.40
N GLU A 68 -13.86 2.16 -3.25
CA GLU A 68 -12.51 1.59 -3.33
C GLU A 68 -11.49 2.59 -3.90
N GLU A 69 -11.91 3.46 -4.82
CA GLU A 69 -11.08 4.57 -5.29
C GLU A 69 -10.75 5.53 -4.13
N LEU A 70 -11.71 5.78 -3.24
CA LEU A 70 -11.49 6.63 -2.08
C LEU A 70 -10.54 5.98 -1.07
N THR A 71 -10.69 4.68 -0.78
CA THR A 71 -9.71 3.93 0.04
C THR A 71 -8.31 4.05 -0.57
N CYS A 72 -8.17 3.79 -1.87
CA CYS A 72 -6.88 3.90 -2.53
C CYS A 72 -6.27 5.31 -2.41
N LYS A 73 -7.07 6.36 -2.57
CA LYS A 73 -6.58 7.74 -2.39
C LYS A 73 -6.09 8.01 -0.98
N PHE A 74 -6.78 7.49 0.04
CA PHE A 74 -6.32 7.61 1.42
C PHE A 74 -4.98 6.91 1.63
N GLU A 75 -4.84 5.68 1.13
CA GLU A 75 -3.57 4.92 1.15
C GLU A 75 -2.44 5.75 0.53
N LEU A 76 -2.63 6.23 -0.70
CA LEU A 76 -1.62 7.00 -1.42
C LEU A 76 -1.30 8.34 -0.75
N SER A 77 -2.29 9.02 -0.16
CA SER A 77 -2.07 10.26 0.58
C SER A 77 -1.31 10.07 1.89
N ALA A 78 -1.32 8.85 2.45
CA ALA A 78 -0.53 8.50 3.61
C ALA A 78 0.92 8.13 3.24
N LEU A 79 1.17 7.70 2.00
CA LEU A 79 2.47 7.28 1.49
C LEU A 79 3.25 8.39 0.77
N ALA A 80 2.56 9.39 0.21
CA ALA A 80 3.17 10.46 -0.56
C ALA A 80 2.53 11.83 -0.28
N GLU A 81 3.31 12.90 -0.51
CA GLU A 81 2.85 14.26 -0.30
C GLU A 81 1.87 14.68 -1.40
N SER A 82 0.64 15.03 -1.01
CA SER A 82 -0.37 15.49 -1.97
C SER A 82 -0.01 16.89 -2.49
N HIS A 83 0.14 17.03 -3.82
CA HIS A 83 0.46 18.31 -4.45
C HIS A 83 -0.19 18.43 -5.84
N ILE A 84 -0.73 19.61 -6.17
CA ILE A 84 -1.49 19.84 -7.41
C ILE A 84 -0.66 19.63 -8.69
N ASN A 85 0.66 19.86 -8.61
CA ASN A 85 1.59 19.62 -9.72
C ASN A 85 2.39 18.31 -9.55
N GLY A 86 1.94 17.41 -8.68
CA GLY A 86 2.56 16.11 -8.47
C GLY A 86 2.35 15.15 -9.64
N TYR A 87 2.95 13.97 -9.53
CA TYR A 87 2.73 12.86 -10.45
C TYR A 87 1.26 12.43 -10.40
N LEU A 88 0.59 12.48 -11.55
CA LEU A 88 -0.87 12.37 -11.62
C LEU A 88 -1.30 10.90 -11.51
N VAL A 89 -2.12 10.55 -10.51
CA VAL A 89 -2.70 9.21 -10.42
C VAL A 89 -4.17 9.27 -10.83
N LYS A 90 -4.53 8.48 -11.85
CA LYS A 90 -5.89 8.36 -12.39
C LYS A 90 -6.42 6.95 -12.22
N PHE A 91 -7.74 6.87 -12.12
CA PHE A 91 -8.48 5.62 -12.01
C PHE A 91 -9.39 5.47 -13.22
N GLU A 92 -9.40 4.29 -13.84
CA GLU A 92 -10.23 4.03 -15.02
C GLU A 92 -10.82 2.61 -15.01
N ALA A 93 -11.97 2.44 -15.66
CA ALA A 93 -12.56 1.12 -15.85
C ALA A 93 -11.79 0.37 -16.95
N GLY A 94 -11.43 -0.88 -16.70
CA GLY A 94 -10.65 -1.68 -17.65
C GLY A 94 -10.20 -3.02 -17.08
N PRO A 95 -9.29 -3.74 -17.75
CA PRO A 95 -8.64 -4.89 -17.13
C PRO A 95 -7.82 -4.46 -15.91
N GLN A 96 -7.63 -5.37 -14.95
CA GLN A 96 -6.78 -5.14 -13.78
C GLN A 96 -5.32 -4.94 -14.20
N GLN A 97 -4.80 -3.71 -14.05
CA GLN A 97 -3.39 -3.39 -14.31
C GLN A 97 -3.02 -2.01 -13.74
N VAL A 98 -1.71 -1.75 -13.69
CA VAL A 98 -1.14 -0.42 -13.48
C VAL A 98 -0.32 -0.03 -14.71
N TYR A 99 -0.61 1.13 -15.28
CA TYR A 99 0.18 1.70 -16.38
C TYR A 99 0.90 2.98 -15.95
N LEU A 100 2.23 2.97 -15.98
CA LEU A 100 3.07 4.10 -15.60
C LEU A 100 3.55 4.84 -16.84
N LYS A 101 3.10 6.09 -17.00
CA LYS A 101 3.60 7.01 -18.03
C LYS A 101 4.61 7.97 -17.42
N LYS A 102 5.26 8.78 -18.25
CA LYS A 102 6.24 9.76 -17.77
C LYS A 102 5.76 10.69 -16.66
N ASN A 103 4.49 11.14 -16.71
CA ASN A 103 3.92 12.14 -15.79
C ASN A 103 2.63 11.70 -15.09
N GLU A 104 2.13 10.51 -15.38
CA GLU A 104 0.89 10.00 -14.79
C GLU A 104 0.92 8.48 -14.65
N ALA A 105 0.24 7.96 -13.64
CA ALA A 105 -0.14 6.56 -13.53
C ALA A 105 -1.63 6.40 -13.82
N LEU A 106 -1.96 5.33 -14.54
CA LEU A 106 -3.33 4.84 -14.70
C LEU A 106 -3.47 3.55 -13.90
N ILE A 107 -4.38 3.53 -12.94
CA ILE A 107 -4.77 2.35 -12.18
C ILE A 107 -6.12 1.91 -12.74
N SER A 108 -6.16 0.75 -13.41
CA SER A 108 -7.38 0.24 -14.03
C SER A 108 -7.83 -1.08 -13.44
N ALA A 109 -9.15 -1.29 -13.40
CA ALA A 109 -9.79 -2.47 -12.84
C ALA A 109 -11.23 -2.65 -13.35
N GLY A 110 -11.74 -3.88 -13.30
CA GLY A 110 -13.11 -4.21 -13.70
C GLY A 110 -14.10 -4.10 -12.54
N ASN A 111 -13.62 -4.20 -11.30
CA ASN A 111 -14.41 -4.06 -10.07
C ASN A 111 -13.57 -3.48 -8.91
N GLY A 112 -14.22 -3.20 -7.77
CA GLY A 112 -13.58 -2.57 -6.62
C GLY A 112 -12.46 -3.40 -5.97
N ALA A 113 -12.60 -4.72 -5.91
CA ALA A 113 -11.57 -5.58 -5.33
C ALA A 113 -10.29 -5.58 -6.18
N GLU A 114 -10.44 -5.67 -7.51
CA GLU A 114 -9.35 -5.51 -8.46
C GLU A 114 -8.71 -4.12 -8.37
N LEU A 115 -9.51 -3.07 -8.13
CA LEU A 115 -9.02 -1.70 -7.97
C LEU A 115 -8.11 -1.56 -6.74
N LEU A 116 -8.51 -2.13 -5.60
CA LEU A 116 -7.68 -2.14 -4.39
C LEU A 116 -6.40 -2.95 -4.60
N ALA A 117 -6.49 -4.13 -5.24
CA ALA A 117 -5.30 -4.92 -5.56
C ALA A 117 -4.31 -4.15 -6.47
N SER A 118 -4.80 -3.46 -7.51
CA SER A 118 -3.98 -2.59 -8.35
C SER A 118 -3.42 -1.38 -7.57
N CYS A 119 -4.20 -0.85 -6.62
CA CYS A 119 -3.75 0.22 -5.73
C CYS A 119 -2.57 -0.23 -4.86
N HIS A 120 -2.70 -1.36 -4.17
CA HIS A 120 -1.63 -1.89 -3.32
C HIS A 120 -0.37 -2.17 -4.14
N ALA A 121 -0.51 -2.75 -5.34
CA ALA A 121 0.63 -2.93 -6.25
C ALA A 121 1.32 -1.59 -6.60
N PHE A 122 0.54 -0.54 -6.88
CA PHE A 122 1.09 0.80 -7.11
C PHE A 122 1.76 1.37 -5.86
N SER A 123 1.14 1.26 -4.68
CA SER A 123 1.69 1.69 -3.39
C SER A 123 3.02 1.01 -3.06
N CYS A 124 3.14 -0.28 -3.35
CA CYS A 124 4.38 -1.05 -3.21
C CYS A 124 5.50 -0.45 -4.05
N MET A 125 5.24 -0.19 -5.33
CA MET A 125 6.24 0.41 -6.22
C MET A 125 6.56 1.86 -5.81
N LEU A 126 5.55 2.66 -5.45
CA LEU A 126 5.71 4.04 -5.01
C LEU A 126 6.59 4.14 -3.75
N SER A 127 6.43 3.18 -2.83
CA SER A 127 7.19 3.13 -1.58
C SER A 127 8.50 2.32 -1.69
N GLY A 128 8.78 1.73 -2.84
CA GLY A 128 9.92 0.84 -3.04
C GLY A 128 9.89 -0.40 -2.14
N ILE A 129 8.70 -0.95 -1.87
CA ILE A 129 8.46 -2.13 -1.03
C ILE A 129 8.28 -3.36 -1.92
N ASN A 130 9.03 -4.42 -1.63
CA ASN A 130 8.77 -5.74 -2.21
C ASN A 130 7.56 -6.37 -1.53
N CYS A 131 6.44 -6.46 -2.24
CA CYS A 131 5.18 -6.95 -1.71
C CYS A 131 4.92 -8.42 -2.04
N PRO A 132 4.09 -9.12 -1.26
CA PRO A 132 3.75 -10.50 -1.54
C PRO A 132 2.91 -10.59 -2.81
N ASP A 133 3.00 -11.72 -3.52
CA ASP A 133 2.20 -11.97 -4.72
C ASP A 133 0.70 -12.03 -4.45
N ASP A 134 0.30 -12.34 -3.21
CA ASP A 134 -1.10 -12.43 -2.80
C ASP A 134 -1.32 -11.78 -1.43
N PHE A 135 -1.97 -10.61 -1.44
CA PHE A 135 -2.38 -9.89 -0.25
C PHE A 135 -3.54 -10.54 0.50
N ASN A 136 -4.35 -11.39 -0.15
CA ASN A 136 -5.50 -12.04 0.49
C ASN A 136 -5.05 -12.93 1.66
N LYS A 137 -3.84 -13.50 1.57
CA LYS A 137 -3.25 -14.27 2.66
C LYS A 137 -3.06 -13.44 3.93
N LEU A 138 -2.70 -12.16 3.81
CA LEU A 138 -2.52 -11.28 4.98
C LEU A 138 -3.85 -11.07 5.69
N LYS A 139 -4.90 -10.75 4.92
CA LYS A 139 -6.25 -10.61 5.46
C LYS A 139 -6.75 -11.90 6.10
N TRP A 140 -6.54 -13.05 5.45
CA TRP A 140 -6.93 -14.35 5.99
C TRP A 140 -6.25 -14.67 7.34
N ILE A 141 -4.96 -14.36 7.50
CA ILE A 141 -4.24 -14.55 8.78
C ILE A 141 -4.98 -13.81 9.90
N ILE A 142 -5.40 -12.56 9.68
CA ILE A 142 -6.10 -11.78 10.70
C ILE A 142 -7.53 -12.25 10.92
N ASP A 143 -8.27 -12.54 9.85
CA ASP A 143 -9.68 -12.94 9.93
C ASP A 143 -9.85 -14.28 10.67
N ALA A 144 -8.94 -15.24 10.43
CA ALA A 144 -8.97 -16.59 10.99
C ALA A 144 -8.41 -16.70 12.42
N SER A 145 -7.78 -15.64 12.93
CA SER A 145 -7.09 -15.67 14.22
C SER A 145 -7.98 -15.19 15.36
N PRO A 146 -8.01 -15.90 16.52
CA PRO A 146 -8.67 -15.43 17.74
C PRO A 146 -7.83 -14.42 18.53
N ASP A 147 -6.54 -14.32 18.21
CA ASP A 147 -5.65 -13.32 18.78
C ASP A 147 -4.52 -12.99 17.81
N VAL A 148 -3.95 -11.81 17.97
CA VAL A 148 -2.84 -11.35 17.15
C VAL A 148 -1.84 -10.58 18.01
N ALA A 149 -0.58 -10.96 17.90
CA ALA A 149 0.51 -10.15 18.42
C ALA A 149 0.90 -9.05 17.42
N LEU A 150 1.19 -7.86 17.93
CA LEU A 150 1.79 -6.78 17.14
C LEU A 150 3.17 -6.48 17.72
N ILE A 151 4.23 -6.74 16.96
CA ILE A 151 5.61 -6.72 17.46
C ILE A 151 6.37 -5.58 16.77
N LEU A 152 6.97 -4.69 17.56
CA LEU A 152 7.87 -3.63 17.09
C LEU A 152 9.27 -3.83 17.66
N GLU A 153 10.27 -3.72 16.81
CA GLU A 153 11.66 -3.64 17.28
C GLU A 153 11.96 -2.28 17.94
N GLU A 154 12.58 -2.31 19.11
CA GLU A 154 12.89 -1.13 19.92
C GLU A 154 13.68 -0.05 19.14
N GLN A 155 14.57 -0.48 18.24
CA GLN A 155 15.41 0.38 17.41
C GLN A 155 14.73 0.94 16.14
N ALA A 156 13.45 0.63 15.88
CA ALA A 156 12.76 0.97 14.63
C ALA A 156 12.45 2.48 14.45
N GLY A 157 12.56 3.26 15.53
CA GLY A 157 12.44 4.71 15.51
C GLY A 157 11.00 5.23 15.36
N ALA A 158 10.85 6.56 15.31
CA ALA A 158 9.55 7.22 15.44
C ALA A 158 8.58 6.93 14.28
N SER A 159 9.07 6.84 13.04
CA SER A 159 8.21 6.55 11.88
C SER A 159 7.63 5.13 11.96
N ALA A 160 8.42 4.14 12.36
CA ALA A 160 7.92 2.79 12.61
C ALA A 160 6.91 2.76 13.76
N GLY A 161 7.14 3.53 14.83
CA GLY A 161 6.17 3.71 15.92
C GLY A 161 4.82 4.26 15.45
N ARG A 162 4.79 5.15 14.44
CA ARG A 162 3.53 5.58 13.81
C ARG A 162 2.87 4.44 13.06
N GLY A 163 3.63 3.67 12.28
CA GLY A 163 3.11 2.50 11.57
C GLY A 163 2.53 1.44 12.52
N PHE A 164 3.20 1.23 13.66
CA PHE A 164 2.70 0.38 14.74
C PHE A 164 1.36 0.87 15.28
N ALA A 165 1.22 2.17 15.56
CA ALA A 165 -0.04 2.74 16.05
C ALA A 165 -1.18 2.65 15.00
N GLU A 166 -0.87 2.81 13.71
CA GLU A 166 -1.84 2.59 12.61
C GLU A 166 -2.34 1.14 12.60
N LEU A 167 -1.43 0.17 12.76
CA LEU A 167 -1.76 -1.25 12.84
C LEU A 167 -2.56 -1.60 14.10
N GLU A 168 -2.21 -1.02 15.25
CA GLU A 168 -2.97 -1.17 16.49
C GLU A 168 -4.40 -0.61 16.36
N GLY A 169 -4.54 0.54 15.70
CA GLY A 169 -5.83 1.18 15.44
C GLY A 169 -6.74 0.35 14.54
N VAL A 170 -6.20 -0.23 13.46
CA VAL A 170 -6.98 -1.09 12.57
C VAL A 170 -7.31 -2.44 13.20
N LEU A 171 -6.42 -3.03 14.00
CA LEU A 171 -6.71 -4.23 14.76
C LEU A 171 -7.83 -3.99 15.79
N SER A 172 -7.79 -2.83 16.48
CA SER A 172 -8.85 -2.42 17.39
C SER A 172 -10.19 -2.22 16.68
N TYR A 173 -10.17 -1.72 15.44
CA TYR A 173 -11.36 -1.62 14.62
C TYR A 173 -11.94 -2.99 14.24
N ILE A 174 -11.07 -3.93 13.86
CA ILE A 174 -11.48 -5.32 13.57
C ILE A 174 -12.07 -5.95 14.84
N GLN A 175 -11.44 -5.77 15.99
CA GLN A 175 -11.94 -6.24 17.29
C GLN A 175 -13.34 -5.69 17.58
N ALA A 176 -13.52 -4.36 17.51
CA ALA A 176 -14.81 -3.72 17.75
C ALA A 176 -15.89 -4.22 16.77
N SER A 177 -15.53 -4.40 15.50
CA SER A 177 -16.47 -4.89 14.46
C SER A 177 -16.87 -6.35 14.66
N LYS A 178 -16.00 -7.18 15.25
CA LYS A 178 -16.31 -8.57 15.61
C LYS A 178 -17.18 -8.66 16.88
N VAL A 179 -17.02 -7.70 17.78
CA VAL A 179 -17.74 -7.62 19.06
C VAL A 179 -19.14 -7.01 18.89
N ASP A 180 -19.29 -6.02 18.02
CA ASP A 180 -20.56 -5.39 17.65
C ASP A 180 -21.41 -6.33 16.76
N VAL A 181 -21.93 -7.41 17.35
CA VAL A 181 -22.65 -8.47 16.62
C VAL A 181 -23.97 -7.99 16.01
N ASN A 182 -24.55 -6.92 16.56
CA ASN A 182 -25.80 -6.33 16.08
C ASN A 182 -25.58 -5.17 15.08
N ASN A 183 -24.34 -4.67 14.97
CA ASN A 183 -23.88 -3.60 14.09
C ASN A 183 -24.66 -2.27 14.29
N ASP A 184 -24.96 -1.92 15.55
CA ASP A 184 -25.58 -0.66 15.94
C ASP A 184 -24.56 0.43 16.35
N GLY A 185 -23.27 0.07 16.44
CA GLY A 185 -22.18 0.95 16.79
C GLY A 185 -22.05 1.24 18.30
N ILE A 186 -22.78 0.53 19.15
CA ILE A 186 -22.78 0.68 20.61
C ILE A 186 -22.47 -0.66 21.26
N LEU A 187 -21.31 -0.75 21.91
CA LEU A 187 -20.89 -1.98 22.58
C LEU A 187 -21.58 -2.15 23.93
N SER A 188 -22.44 -3.16 24.05
CA SER A 188 -22.99 -3.61 25.32
C SER A 188 -21.98 -4.45 26.11
N GLN A 189 -22.13 -4.54 27.44
CA GLN A 189 -21.24 -5.37 28.26
C GLN A 189 -21.30 -6.84 27.84
N SER A 190 -22.46 -7.36 27.46
CA SER A 190 -22.60 -8.74 26.98
C SER A 190 -21.85 -9.01 25.67
N GLU A 191 -21.76 -8.01 24.79
CA GLU A 191 -20.97 -8.11 23.56
C GLU A 191 -19.48 -8.11 23.90
N VAL A 192 -19.05 -7.18 24.76
CA VAL A 192 -17.65 -7.11 25.24
C VAL A 192 -17.22 -8.41 25.92
N ASP A 193 -18.07 -8.98 26.78
CA ASP A 193 -17.81 -10.25 27.47
C ASP A 193 -17.74 -11.45 26.50
N ALA A 194 -18.34 -11.33 25.31
CA ALA A 194 -18.31 -12.33 24.24
C ALA A 194 -17.15 -12.11 23.25
N ASN A 195 -16.18 -11.23 23.57
CA ASN A 195 -15.04 -10.98 22.70
C ASN A 195 -14.25 -12.26 22.39
N THR A 196 -13.96 -12.46 21.10
CA THR A 196 -13.21 -13.62 20.58
C THR A 196 -11.93 -13.22 19.85
N PHE A 197 -11.60 -11.92 19.82
CA PHE A 197 -10.42 -11.39 19.15
C PHE A 197 -9.56 -10.58 20.12
N PHE A 198 -8.33 -11.00 20.40
CA PHE A 198 -7.44 -10.31 21.35
C PHE A 198 -6.19 -9.74 20.68
N ILE A 199 -5.74 -8.57 21.14
CA ILE A 199 -4.58 -7.87 20.57
C ILE A 199 -3.48 -7.82 21.63
N TYR A 200 -2.27 -8.25 21.28
CA TYR A 200 -1.14 -8.27 22.20
C TYR A 200 0.04 -7.47 21.62
N PRO A 201 0.22 -6.20 22.00
CA PRO A 201 1.35 -5.41 21.55
C PRO A 201 2.64 -5.80 22.30
N TYR A 202 3.73 -6.00 21.58
CA TYR A 202 5.05 -6.31 22.12
C TYR A 202 6.12 -5.38 21.58
N ILE A 203 7.12 -5.10 22.42
CA ILE A 203 8.41 -4.55 22.00
C ILE A 203 9.44 -5.67 22.03
N LYS A 204 10.12 -5.89 20.90
CA LYS A 204 11.27 -6.79 20.77
C LYS A 204 12.54 -6.02 21.13
N SER A 205 13.28 -6.51 22.12
CA SER A 205 14.59 -5.95 22.46
C SER A 205 15.65 -6.51 21.50
N GLY A 206 16.54 -5.62 21.03
CA GLY A 206 17.36 -5.86 19.85
C GLY A 206 18.42 -6.97 19.96
N GLU A 207 18.78 -7.42 21.17
CA GLU A 207 19.92 -8.34 21.36
C GLU A 207 19.54 -9.75 21.83
N ASP A 208 18.42 -9.93 22.54
CA ASP A 208 18.03 -11.21 23.13
C ASP A 208 16.93 -11.94 22.35
N GLY A 209 16.34 -11.29 21.34
CA GLY A 209 15.22 -11.84 20.58
C GLY A 209 13.95 -11.98 21.41
N LEU A 210 13.88 -11.32 22.57
CA LEU A 210 12.77 -11.42 23.49
C LEU A 210 11.79 -10.27 23.33
N CYS A 211 10.51 -10.61 23.46
CA CYS A 211 9.36 -9.75 23.36
C CYS A 211 8.79 -9.46 24.75
N ARG A 212 8.58 -8.17 25.02
CA ARG A 212 7.94 -7.69 26.25
C ARG A 212 6.56 -7.12 25.95
N LEU A 213 5.54 -7.69 26.59
CA LEU A 213 4.17 -7.27 26.44
C LEU A 213 4.00 -5.83 26.93
N GLN A 214 3.43 -4.98 26.08
CA GLN A 214 3.06 -3.62 26.42
C GLN A 214 1.63 -3.57 26.96
N SER A 215 1.35 -2.55 27.77
CA SER A 215 -0.02 -2.29 28.19
C SER A 215 -0.88 -1.93 26.98
N PHE A 216 -2.09 -2.46 26.94
CA PHE A 216 -3.09 -2.19 25.91
C PHE A 216 -4.46 -2.00 26.57
N HIS A 217 -5.08 -0.86 26.31
CA HIS A 217 -6.39 -0.54 26.89
C HIS A 217 -7.29 0.08 25.82
N ASN A 218 -8.42 -0.56 25.57
CA ASN A 218 -9.52 -0.02 24.79
C ASN A 218 -10.86 -0.39 25.43
N VAL A 219 -11.97 -0.15 24.74
CA VAL A 219 -13.33 -0.40 25.25
C VAL A 219 -13.63 -1.91 25.43
N VAL A 220 -12.92 -2.77 24.71
CA VAL A 220 -13.16 -4.23 24.67
C VAL A 220 -12.18 -5.00 25.54
N GLN A 221 -10.93 -4.57 25.58
CA GLN A 221 -9.81 -5.30 26.17
C GLN A 221 -8.98 -4.37 27.05
N SER A 222 -8.58 -4.90 28.20
CA SER A 222 -7.58 -4.30 29.08
C SER A 222 -6.51 -5.33 29.38
N THR A 223 -5.26 -5.04 29.04
CA THR A 223 -4.11 -5.89 29.26
C THR A 223 -2.98 -5.06 29.82
N ASP A 224 -2.52 -5.42 31.02
CA ASP A 224 -1.39 -4.75 31.64
C ASP A 224 -0.07 -5.31 31.10
N SER A 225 0.93 -4.43 30.99
CA SER A 225 2.30 -4.84 30.71
C SER A 225 2.77 -5.90 31.71
N SER A 226 3.56 -6.85 31.19
CA SER A 226 4.14 -7.92 31.98
C SER A 226 5.66 -7.81 31.95
N ASN A 227 6.30 -7.95 33.10
CA ASN A 227 7.76 -8.07 33.17
C ASN A 227 8.29 -9.42 32.64
N LYS A 228 7.40 -10.33 32.22
CA LYS A 228 7.79 -11.59 31.59
C LYS A 228 8.16 -11.34 30.13
N SER A 229 9.34 -11.82 29.76
CA SER A 229 9.83 -11.79 28.38
C SER A 229 9.60 -13.17 27.75
N ILE A 230 9.15 -13.19 26.49
CA ILE A 230 8.87 -14.42 25.72
C ILE A 230 9.71 -14.36 24.45
N ASP A 231 10.19 -15.50 23.96
CA ASP A 231 10.88 -15.55 22.67
C ASP A 231 9.94 -15.08 21.55
N CYS A 232 10.33 -14.03 20.82
CA CYS A 232 9.50 -13.47 19.75
C CYS A 232 9.27 -14.47 18.61
N SER A 233 10.18 -15.43 18.42
CA SER A 233 10.13 -16.37 17.30
C SER A 233 8.99 -17.39 17.41
N ILE A 234 8.46 -17.64 18.61
CA ILE A 234 7.35 -18.57 18.84
C ILE A 234 5.99 -17.88 18.86
N ILE A 235 5.94 -16.55 18.79
CA ILE A 235 4.70 -15.79 18.83
C ILE A 235 4.04 -15.84 17.45
N GLU A 236 2.91 -16.51 17.37
CA GLU A 236 2.02 -16.56 16.21
C GLU A 236 0.58 -16.76 16.68
N PRO A 237 -0.42 -16.14 16.03
CA PRO A 237 -0.35 -15.21 14.90
C PRO A 237 0.28 -13.86 15.25
N ALA A 238 1.01 -13.25 14.32
CA ALA A 238 1.69 -11.97 14.59
C ALA A 238 1.83 -11.05 13.37
N ILE A 239 1.80 -9.74 13.59
CA ILE A 239 2.32 -8.72 12.68
C ILE A 239 3.64 -8.20 13.25
N ILE A 240 4.73 -8.29 12.49
CA ILE A 240 6.09 -8.01 12.96
C ILE A 240 6.68 -6.87 12.13
N LEU A 241 7.10 -5.80 12.80
CA LEU A 241 7.84 -4.68 12.23
C LEU A 241 9.32 -4.86 12.58
N GLU A 242 10.09 -5.34 11.61
CA GLU A 242 11.50 -5.74 11.74
C GLU A 242 12.41 -4.75 10.98
N VAL A 243 13.42 -4.21 11.66
CA VAL A 243 14.37 -3.30 11.03
C VAL A 243 15.26 -4.06 10.05
N ALA A 244 15.34 -3.57 8.82
CA ALA A 244 16.18 -4.17 7.79
C ALA A 244 16.66 -3.12 6.77
N ASP A 245 17.74 -3.45 6.06
CA ASP A 245 18.31 -2.60 4.98
C ASP A 245 17.49 -2.65 3.68
N TYR A 246 16.40 -3.42 3.66
CA TYR A 246 15.52 -3.58 2.51
C TYR A 246 14.06 -3.53 2.93
N ASN A 247 13.23 -3.01 2.05
CA ASN A 247 11.80 -2.87 2.31
C ASN A 247 11.03 -4.06 1.75
N SER A 248 10.26 -4.76 2.59
CA SER A 248 9.40 -5.86 2.14
C SER A 248 8.19 -6.08 3.02
N ILE A 249 7.11 -6.58 2.43
CA ILE A 249 6.00 -7.21 3.14
C ILE A 249 6.00 -8.68 2.74
N SER A 250 5.87 -9.57 3.71
CA SER A 250 5.85 -11.02 3.47
C SER A 250 4.95 -11.72 4.48
N SER A 251 4.65 -13.00 4.21
CA SER A 251 4.00 -13.86 5.20
C SER A 251 4.75 -15.18 5.34
N ASP A 252 4.96 -15.60 6.59
CA ASP A 252 5.56 -16.88 6.95
C ASP A 252 4.69 -17.54 8.02
N GLY A 253 4.10 -18.70 7.72
CA GLY A 253 3.06 -19.28 8.56
C GLY A 253 1.91 -18.30 8.83
N LEU A 254 1.63 -18.06 10.12
CA LEU A 254 0.64 -17.09 10.62
C LEU A 254 1.27 -15.72 10.99
N LYS A 255 2.46 -15.42 10.46
CA LYS A 255 3.15 -14.16 10.67
C LYS A 255 3.08 -13.29 9.42
N ILE A 256 2.73 -12.04 9.60
CA ILE A 256 2.87 -10.96 8.63
C ILE A 256 4.14 -10.20 9.00
N ILE A 257 5.13 -10.14 8.11
CA ILE A 257 6.42 -9.53 8.40
C ILE A 257 6.62 -8.32 7.49
N ILE A 258 6.76 -7.15 8.10
CA ILE A 258 7.06 -5.88 7.47
C ILE A 258 8.52 -5.55 7.81
N ARG A 259 9.36 -5.43 6.78
CA ARG A 259 10.78 -5.11 6.91
C ARG A 259 11.10 -3.77 6.27
N GLY A 260 12.04 -3.05 6.86
CA GLY A 260 12.60 -1.83 6.29
C GLY A 260 13.25 -0.93 7.33
N ASP A 261 13.67 0.26 6.88
CA ASP A 261 13.99 1.35 7.78
C ASP A 261 12.71 1.94 8.41
N GLY A 262 12.82 2.97 9.25
CA GLY A 262 11.65 3.58 9.87
C GLY A 262 10.58 4.08 8.87
N LYS A 263 10.98 4.52 7.67
CA LYS A 263 10.04 4.96 6.63
C LYS A 263 9.42 3.78 5.89
N GLY A 264 10.22 2.76 5.57
CA GLY A 264 9.77 1.51 4.96
C GLY A 264 8.77 0.76 5.85
N LEU A 265 9.04 0.72 7.17
CA LEU A 265 8.13 0.15 8.16
C LEU A 265 6.81 0.91 8.25
N TYR A 266 6.85 2.25 8.26
CA TYR A 266 5.64 3.07 8.20
C TYR A 266 4.83 2.79 6.93
N ALA A 267 5.45 2.87 5.76
CA ALA A 267 4.78 2.66 4.49
C ALA A 267 4.21 1.23 4.37
N GLY A 268 4.96 0.22 4.82
CA GLY A 268 4.48 -1.16 4.85
C GLY A 268 3.29 -1.35 5.80
N SER A 269 3.29 -0.64 6.93
CA SER A 269 2.16 -0.66 7.88
C SER A 269 0.89 -0.09 7.26
N ILE A 270 0.98 1.01 6.51
CA ILE A 270 -0.14 1.62 5.80
C ILE A 270 -0.73 0.64 4.76
N ILE A 271 0.12 -0.02 3.98
CA ILE A 271 -0.33 -1.01 2.99
C ILE A 271 -1.00 -2.20 3.68
N VAL A 272 -0.37 -2.78 4.72
CA VAL A 272 -0.95 -3.92 5.45
C VAL A 272 -2.29 -3.56 6.09
N ARG A 273 -2.38 -2.38 6.71
CA ARG A 273 -3.61 -1.83 7.29
C ARG A 273 -4.76 -1.77 6.28
N ASP A 274 -4.51 -1.22 5.10
CA ASP A 274 -5.54 -1.08 4.06
C ASP A 274 -5.86 -2.41 3.37
N VAL A 275 -4.96 -3.39 3.43
CA VAL A 275 -5.23 -4.78 3.00
C VAL A 275 -6.15 -5.52 3.99
N ILE A 276 -5.89 -5.43 5.29
CA ILE A 276 -6.62 -6.23 6.29
C ILE A 276 -8.01 -5.66 6.62
N ALA A 277 -8.19 -4.34 6.56
CA ALA A 277 -9.47 -3.66 6.74
C ALA A 277 -9.57 -2.36 5.90
N PRO A 278 -9.75 -2.46 4.56
CA PRO A 278 -9.83 -1.30 3.65
C PRO A 278 -10.97 -0.31 3.96
N GLU A 279 -11.97 -0.73 4.72
CA GLU A 279 -13.08 0.09 5.19
C GLU A 279 -12.75 0.97 6.40
N TRP A 280 -11.70 0.64 7.16
CA TRP A 280 -11.34 1.32 8.40
C TRP A 280 -11.13 2.82 8.19
N VAL A 281 -10.28 3.16 7.22
CA VAL A 281 -9.95 4.56 6.91
C VAL A 281 -11.19 5.34 6.46
N ARG A 282 -12.07 4.70 5.68
CA ARG A 282 -13.30 5.34 5.21
C ARG A 282 -14.24 5.65 6.37
N ARG A 283 -14.38 4.72 7.33
CA ARG A 283 -15.21 4.93 8.52
C ARG A 283 -14.67 6.03 9.43
N ILE A 284 -13.35 6.10 9.64
CA ILE A 284 -12.73 7.19 10.43
C ILE A 284 -13.06 8.56 9.86
N TYR A 285 -13.04 8.69 8.52
CA TYR A 285 -13.32 9.95 7.85
C TYR A 285 -14.80 10.16 7.49
N GLY A 286 -15.71 9.29 7.99
CA GLY A 286 -17.15 9.45 7.81
C GLY A 286 -17.67 9.16 6.40
N PHE A 287 -16.92 8.41 5.59
CA PHE A 287 -17.32 7.98 4.26
C PHE A 287 -17.83 6.54 4.34
N ASN A 288 -19.15 6.33 4.17
CA ASN A 288 -19.74 4.99 4.12
C ASN A 288 -19.96 4.50 2.70
#